data_AF-A0A2A2HNP9-F1
#
_entry.id   AF-A0A2A2HNP9-F1
#
_cell.length_a   1.000
_cell.length_b   1.000
_cell.length_c   1.000
_cell.angle_alpha   90.00
_cell.angle_beta   90.00
_cell.angle_gamma   90.00
#
_symmetry.space_group_name_H-M   'P 1'
#
loop_
_entity.id
_entity.type
_entity.pdbx_description
1 polymer ?
#
loop_
_entity_poly.entity_id
_entity_poly.type
_entity_poly.pdbx_seq_one_letter_code
_entity_poly.pdbx_strand_id
1 'polypeptide(L)'
;MLIPIFGWLILFGYLVRLINEFIEGRYEGPIKLNIMDDMSLGFTIFLKSLPFIIVYVILISAVNYVSETFGILLNLLLSVFVIPILQVNFYRKQTIKSYFEFNVLNIVKNNLGSYVAVILKQYALTIIFLILSIVLIGIPAMLFTDTIFVANFYGKYTEAKNIFVSKPEYEDQVPV
;
A
#
# COMPACT_ATOMS: atom_id res chain seq x y z
N MET A 1 -18.26 -5.95 23.17
CA MET A 1 -18.12 -6.35 21.76
C MET A 1 -17.76 -5.21 20.79
N LEU A 2 -17.62 -3.96 21.22
CA LEU A 2 -17.19 -2.84 20.35
C LEU A 2 -15.66 -2.71 20.18
N ILE A 3 -14.90 -3.17 21.18
CA ILE A 3 -13.43 -3.11 21.21
C ILE A 3 -12.74 -3.74 19.98
N PRO A 4 -13.19 -4.90 19.43
CA PRO A 4 -12.56 -5.50 18.24
C PRO A 4 -12.67 -4.61 17.00
N ILE A 5 -13.79 -3.91 16.82
CA ILE A 5 -14.04 -3.08 15.64
C ILE A 5 -13.20 -1.80 15.70
N PHE A 6 -13.18 -1.13 16.85
CA PHE A 6 -12.38 0.09 17.04
C PHE A 6 -10.88 -0.17 16.93
N GLY A 7 -10.40 -1.33 17.40
CA GLY A 7 -8.99 -1.72 17.26
C GLY A 7 -8.54 -1.78 15.79
N TRP A 8 -9.33 -2.41 14.92
CA TRP A 8 -9.01 -2.48 13.48
C TRP A 8 -9.01 -1.11 12.80
N LEU A 9 -9.93 -0.22 13.16
CA LEU A 9 -9.96 1.14 12.62
C LEU A 9 -8.71 1.93 13.01
N ILE A 10 -8.31 1.85 14.28
CA ILE A 10 -7.06 2.48 14.75
C ILE A 10 -5.86 1.93 13.97
N LEU A 11 -5.77 0.61 13.81
CA LEU A 11 -4.66 -0.02 13.08
C LEU A 11 -4.62 0.41 11.61
N PHE A 12 -5.77 0.56 10.95
CA PHE A 12 -5.81 1.04 9.56
C PHE A 12 -5.33 2.48 9.43
N GLY A 13 -5.74 3.39 10.31
CA GLY A 13 -5.24 4.76 10.27
C GLY A 13 -3.74 4.84 10.52
N TYR A 14 -3.25 4.09 11.51
CA TYR A 14 -1.82 3.99 11.79
C TYR A 14 -1.05 3.48 10.58
N LEU A 15 -1.54 2.41 9.93
CA LEU A 15 -0.94 1.81 8.74
C LEU A 15 -0.88 2.81 7.57
N VAL A 16 -1.93 3.59 7.36
CA VAL A 16 -1.95 4.65 6.33
C VAL A 16 -0.88 5.71 6.60
N ARG A 17 -0.72 6.15 7.86
CA ARG A 17 0.35 7.10 8.22
C ARG A 17 1.73 6.48 8.00
N LEU A 18 1.94 5.25 8.48
CA LEU A 18 3.19 4.52 8.32
C LEU A 18 3.59 4.39 6.84
N ILE A 19 2.65 3.99 5.99
CA ILE A 19 2.89 3.86 4.54
C ILE A 19 3.30 5.20 3.92
N ASN A 20 2.69 6.30 4.34
CA ASN A 20 3.07 7.62 3.83
C ASN A 20 4.50 8.01 4.25
N GLU A 21 4.99 7.62 5.43
CA GLU A 21 6.41 7.80 5.81
C GLU A 21 7.35 7.08 4.83
N PHE A 22 6.99 5.86 4.41
CA PHE A 22 7.77 5.08 3.44
C PHE A 22 7.69 5.62 2.01
N ILE A 23 6.52 6.12 1.60
CA ILE A 23 6.36 6.76 0.29
C ILE A 23 7.22 8.02 0.20
N GLU A 24 7.28 8.79 1.28
CA GLU A 24 8.03 10.04 1.32
C GLU A 24 9.53 9.84 1.63
N GLY A 25 9.95 8.62 1.96
CA GLY A 25 11.36 8.31 2.27
C GLY A 25 11.85 8.91 3.59
N ARG A 26 10.94 9.30 4.48
CA ARG A 26 11.24 9.95 5.78
C ARG A 26 11.05 9.02 6.98
N TYR A 27 10.85 7.72 6.74
CA TYR A 27 10.73 6.74 7.81
C TYR A 27 12.06 6.57 8.57
N GLU A 28 12.12 7.10 9.79
CA GLU A 28 13.29 7.00 10.68
C GLU A 28 13.08 6.03 11.86
N GLY A 29 11.85 5.57 12.09
CA GLY A 29 11.53 4.68 13.19
C GLY A 29 10.03 4.56 13.45
N PRO A 30 9.63 3.85 14.53
CA PRO A 30 8.24 3.65 14.88
C PRO A 30 7.51 4.98 15.08
N ILE A 31 6.42 5.19 14.34
CA ILE A 31 5.56 6.35 14.53
C ILE A 31 4.71 6.19 15.80
N LYS A 32 4.42 7.29 16.48
CA LYS A 32 3.58 7.26 17.69
C LYS A 32 2.12 7.01 17.33
N LEU A 33 1.52 5.99 17.93
CA LEU A 33 0.08 5.73 17.84
C LEU A 33 -0.70 6.91 18.43
N ASN A 34 -1.63 7.47 17.67
CA ASN A 34 -2.59 8.46 18.15
C ASN A 34 -3.99 7.89 17.96
N ILE A 35 -4.56 7.35 19.04
CA ILE A 35 -5.82 6.60 19.02
C ILE A 35 -6.94 7.37 18.31
N MET A 36 -7.11 8.66 18.60
CA MET A 36 -8.23 9.44 18.05
C MET A 36 -8.03 9.72 16.56
N ASP A 37 -6.84 10.22 16.19
CA ASP A 37 -6.53 10.57 14.82
C ASP A 37 -6.49 9.32 13.92
N ASP A 38 -5.88 8.24 14.40
CA ASP A 38 -5.80 6.97 13.69
C ASP A 38 -7.16 6.31 13.52
N MET A 39 -8.02 6.35 14.54
CA MET A 39 -9.39 5.82 14.42
C MET A 39 -10.19 6.59 13.37
N SER A 40 -10.15 7.92 13.40
CA SER A 40 -10.86 8.79 12.46
C SER A 40 -10.37 8.58 11.02
N LEU A 41 -9.03 8.53 10.84
CA LEU A 41 -8.41 8.26 9.55
C LEU A 41 -8.78 6.86 9.05
N GLY A 42 -8.65 5.83 9.88
CA GLY A 42 -8.97 4.45 9.53
C GLY A 42 -10.44 4.27 9.15
N PHE A 43 -11.36 4.91 9.87
CA PHE A 43 -12.78 4.95 9.52
C PHE A 43 -13.02 5.61 8.16
N THR A 44 -12.38 6.76 7.93
CA THR A 44 -12.48 7.49 6.65
C THR A 44 -11.96 6.66 5.48
N ILE A 45 -10.81 6.00 5.66
CA ILE A 45 -10.18 5.16 4.66
C ILE A 45 -11.02 3.90 4.39
N PHE A 46 -11.58 3.28 5.43
CA PHE A 46 -12.51 2.17 5.30
C PHE A 46 -13.74 2.56 4.46
N LEU A 47 -14.41 3.66 4.79
CA LEU A 47 -15.57 4.13 4.01
C LEU A 47 -15.22 4.41 2.55
N LYS A 48 -14.06 5.05 2.32
CA LYS A 48 -13.60 5.39 0.97
C LYS A 48 -13.15 4.18 0.15
N SER A 49 -12.80 3.06 0.77
CA SER A 49 -12.43 1.83 0.05
C SER A 49 -13.66 0.99 -0.37
N LEU A 50 -14.81 1.17 0.29
CA LEU A 50 -16.03 0.39 0.00
C LEU A 50 -16.42 0.38 -1.49
N PRO A 51 -16.45 1.51 -2.22
CA PRO A 51 -16.82 1.48 -3.65
C PRO A 51 -15.90 0.58 -4.47
N PHE A 52 -14.60 0.58 -4.19
CA PHE A 52 -13.65 -0.29 -4.88
C PHE A 52 -13.85 -1.76 -4.48
N ILE A 53 -14.02 -2.06 -3.19
CA ILE A 53 -14.28 -3.42 -2.71
C ILE A 53 -15.53 -4.00 -3.37
N ILE A 54 -16.62 -3.23 -3.45
CA ILE A 54 -17.87 -3.65 -4.09
C ILE A 54 -17.63 -3.97 -5.57
N VAL A 55 -16.97 -3.08 -6.32
CA VAL A 55 -16.66 -3.31 -7.74
C VAL A 55 -15.78 -4.54 -7.92
N TYR A 56 -14.76 -4.70 -7.07
CA TYR A 56 -13.84 -5.85 -7.11
C TYR A 56 -14.58 -7.18 -6.87
N VAL A 57 -15.43 -7.24 -5.85
CA VAL A 57 -16.22 -8.45 -5.54
C VAL A 57 -17.16 -8.79 -6.69
N ILE A 58 -17.89 -7.81 -7.24
CA ILE A 58 -18.79 -8.02 -8.38
C ILE A 58 -18.01 -8.56 -9.58
N LEU A 59 -16.85 -7.97 -9.89
CA LEU A 59 -15.99 -8.42 -11.00
C LEU A 59 -15.57 -9.88 -10.83
N ILE A 60 -15.02 -10.23 -9.67
CA ILE A 60 -14.54 -11.60 -9.41
C ILE A 60 -15.71 -12.59 -9.41
N SER A 61 -16.85 -12.26 -8.80
CA SER A 61 -18.05 -13.10 -8.82
C SER A 61 -18.58 -13.33 -10.23
N ALA A 62 -18.61 -12.29 -11.07
CA ALA A 62 -19.06 -12.41 -12.46
C ALA A 62 -18.13 -13.32 -13.29
N VAL A 63 -16.81 -13.21 -13.11
CA VAL A 63 -15.85 -14.06 -13.80
C VAL A 63 -15.92 -15.50 -13.32
N ASN A 64 -16.01 -15.72 -12.00
CA ASN A 64 -16.18 -17.05 -11.41
C ASN A 64 -17.44 -17.76 -11.89
N TYR A 65 -18.53 -17.02 -12.11
CA TYR A 65 -19.77 -17.56 -12.66
C TYR A 65 -19.59 -18.14 -14.08
N VAL A 66 -18.74 -17.53 -14.90
CA VAL A 66 -18.45 -18.00 -16.26
C VAL A 66 -17.41 -19.12 -16.26
N SER A 67 -16.34 -18.96 -15.49
CA SER A 67 -15.27 -19.96 -15.35
C SER A 67 -14.57 -19.78 -14.01
N GLU A 68 -14.79 -20.75 -13.12
CA GLU A 68 -14.17 -20.77 -11.80
C GLU A 68 -12.64 -20.79 -11.87
N THR A 69 -12.06 -21.63 -12.73
CA THR A 69 -10.60 -21.71 -12.89
C THR A 69 -10.01 -20.38 -13.36
N PHE A 70 -10.66 -19.73 -14.32
CA PHE A 70 -10.19 -18.42 -14.80
C PHE A 70 -10.36 -17.34 -13.73
N GLY A 71 -11.46 -17.35 -12.98
CA GLY A 71 -11.67 -16.39 -11.90
C GLY A 71 -10.68 -16.56 -10.73
N ILE A 72 -10.31 -17.79 -10.39
CA ILE A 72 -9.22 -18.06 -9.42
C ILE A 72 -7.90 -17.46 -9.93
N LEU A 73 -7.54 -17.72 -11.18
CA LEU A 73 -6.31 -17.19 -11.78
C LEU A 73 -6.31 -15.65 -11.83
N LEU A 74 -7.43 -15.05 -12.25
CA LEU A 74 -7.58 -13.59 -12.29
C LEU A 74 -7.46 -12.99 -10.89
N ASN A 75 -8.13 -13.55 -9.89
CA ASN A 75 -8.05 -13.10 -8.51
C ASN A 75 -6.62 -13.16 -7.97
N LEU A 76 -5.89 -14.24 -8.27
CA LEU A 76 -4.48 -14.39 -7.90
C LEU A 76 -3.62 -13.30 -8.55
N LEU A 77 -3.77 -13.08 -9.86
CA LEU A 77 -2.98 -12.06 -10.57
C LEU A 77 -3.29 -10.64 -10.09
N LEU A 78 -4.57 -10.31 -9.87
CA LEU A 78 -4.97 -9.00 -9.38
C LEU A 78 -4.47 -8.77 -7.95
N SER A 79 -4.70 -9.72 -7.03
CA SER A 79 -4.31 -9.59 -5.63
C SER A 79 -2.79 -9.48 -5.43
N VAL A 80 -2.00 -10.17 -6.27
CA VAL A 80 -0.54 -10.17 -6.18
C VAL A 80 0.10 -8.95 -6.84
N PHE A 81 -0.40 -8.51 -8.01
CA PHE A 81 0.32 -7.52 -8.82
C PHE A 81 -0.39 -6.18 -9.00
N VAL A 82 -1.71 -6.13 -8.90
CA VAL A 82 -2.50 -4.93 -9.23
C VAL A 82 -3.02 -4.24 -7.99
N ILE A 83 -3.65 -5.00 -7.09
CA ILE A 83 -4.22 -4.46 -5.85
C ILE A 83 -3.17 -3.78 -4.96
N PRO A 84 -1.96 -4.33 -4.75
CA PRO A 84 -1.01 -3.72 -3.81
C PRO A 84 -0.60 -2.31 -4.21
N ILE A 85 -0.37 -2.06 -5.50
CA ILE A 85 0.05 -0.73 -5.97
C ILE A 85 -1.13 0.26 -6.00
N LEU A 86 -2.35 -0.20 -6.33
CA LEU A 86 -3.56 0.62 -6.24
C LEU A 86 -3.87 1.01 -4.80
N GLN A 87 -3.70 0.06 -3.87
CA GLN A 87 -3.89 0.28 -2.44
C GLN A 87 -2.91 1.33 -1.90
N VAL A 88 -1.64 1.28 -2.31
CA VAL A 88 -0.64 2.30 -1.95
C VAL A 88 -0.99 3.67 -2.54
N ASN A 89 -1.40 3.76 -3.81
CA ASN A 89 -1.88 5.02 -4.41
C ASN A 89 -3.11 5.57 -3.66
N PHE A 90 -3.99 4.69 -3.23
CA PHE A 90 -5.14 5.04 -2.41
C PHE A 90 -4.74 5.57 -1.04
N TYR A 91 -3.81 4.92 -0.32
CA TYR A 91 -3.32 5.41 0.96
C TYR A 91 -2.58 6.74 0.87
N ARG A 92 -1.90 6.98 -0.27
CA ARG A 92 -1.27 8.27 -0.54
C ARG A 92 -2.28 9.39 -0.73
N LYS A 93 -3.25 9.18 -1.63
CA LYS A 93 -4.17 10.25 -2.06
C LYS A 93 -5.44 10.34 -1.22
N GLN A 94 -5.81 9.27 -0.54
CA GLN A 94 -6.96 9.17 0.36
C GLN A 94 -8.29 9.63 -0.27
N THR A 95 -8.48 9.41 -1.58
CA THR A 95 -9.73 9.70 -2.29
C THR A 95 -10.29 8.42 -2.88
N ILE A 96 -11.61 8.33 -3.08
CA ILE A 96 -12.22 7.16 -3.72
C ILE A 96 -11.64 6.98 -5.13
N LYS A 97 -11.48 8.09 -5.86
CA LYS A 97 -10.96 8.11 -7.23
C LYS A 97 -9.58 7.45 -7.37
N SER A 98 -8.70 7.63 -6.39
CA SER A 98 -7.32 7.11 -6.49
C SER A 98 -7.23 5.59 -6.48
N TYR A 99 -8.22 4.88 -5.95
CA TYR A 99 -8.27 3.41 -6.07
C TYR A 99 -8.54 2.95 -7.51
N PHE A 100 -9.17 3.78 -8.34
CA PHE A 100 -9.49 3.51 -9.74
C PHE A 100 -8.50 4.16 -10.72
N GLU A 101 -7.41 4.74 -10.23
CA GLU A 101 -6.38 5.36 -11.07
C GLU A 101 -5.39 4.31 -11.59
N PHE A 102 -5.81 3.54 -12.60
CA PHE A 102 -4.98 2.51 -13.22
C PHE A 102 -3.72 3.03 -13.91
N ASN A 103 -3.59 4.34 -14.12
CA ASN A 103 -2.36 4.97 -14.63
C ASN A 103 -1.14 4.69 -13.73
N VAL A 104 -1.34 4.41 -12.42
CA VAL A 104 -0.25 4.01 -11.53
C VAL A 104 0.43 2.71 -11.99
N LEU A 105 -0.29 1.85 -12.71
CA LEU A 105 0.26 0.61 -13.26
C LEU A 105 1.34 0.86 -14.31
N ASN A 106 1.39 2.04 -14.92
CA ASN A 106 2.48 2.40 -15.83
C ASN A 106 3.83 2.39 -15.12
N ILE A 107 3.87 2.70 -13.82
CA ILE A 107 5.08 2.66 -13.01
C ILE A 107 5.57 1.22 -12.87
N VAL A 108 4.65 0.30 -12.61
CA VAL A 108 4.91 -1.13 -12.53
C VAL A 108 5.39 -1.64 -13.90
N LYS A 109 4.66 -1.32 -14.97
CA LYS A 109 5.00 -1.70 -16.35
C LYS A 109 6.40 -1.24 -16.76
N ASN A 110 6.77 -0.01 -16.41
CA ASN A 110 8.09 0.55 -16.75
C ASN A 110 9.22 -0.02 -15.89
N ASN A 111 8.90 -0.65 -14.75
CA ASN A 111 9.88 -1.14 -13.77
C ASN A 111 9.56 -2.57 -13.31
N LEU A 112 9.11 -3.44 -14.22
CA LEU A 112 8.58 -4.77 -13.90
C LEU A 112 9.56 -5.61 -13.07
N GLY A 113 10.84 -5.66 -13.44
CA GLY A 113 11.84 -6.42 -12.70
C GLY A 113 12.02 -5.95 -11.25
N SER A 114 12.04 -4.62 -11.05
CA SER A 114 12.10 -4.04 -9.70
C SER A 114 10.84 -4.31 -8.89
N TYR A 115 9.67 -4.23 -9.53
CA TYR A 115 8.39 -4.49 -8.87
C TYR A 115 8.23 -5.96 -8.47
N VAL A 116 8.61 -6.90 -9.34
CA VAL A 116 8.62 -8.34 -9.02
C VAL A 116 9.54 -8.62 -7.82
N ALA A 117 10.74 -8.02 -7.79
CA ALA A 117 11.64 -8.16 -6.65
C ALA A 117 11.03 -7.61 -5.34
N VAL A 118 10.27 -6.51 -5.42
CA VAL A 118 9.54 -5.92 -4.28
C VAL A 118 8.45 -6.86 -3.77
N ILE A 119 7.64 -7.44 -4.67
CA ILE A 119 6.60 -8.41 -4.32
C ILE A 119 7.20 -9.68 -3.71
N LEU A 120 8.32 -10.19 -4.26
CA LEU A 120 9.01 -11.35 -3.70
C LEU A 120 9.56 -11.08 -2.29
N LYS A 121 10.15 -9.89 -2.06
CA LYS A 121 10.59 -9.46 -0.72
C LYS A 121 9.43 -9.40 0.27
N GLN A 122 8.28 -8.88 -0.19
CA GLN A 122 7.07 -8.81 0.60
C GLN A 122 6.63 -10.20 1.08
N TYR A 123 6.49 -11.16 0.17
CA TYR A 123 6.08 -12.52 0.53
C TYR A 123 7.11 -13.26 1.39
N ALA A 124 8.41 -13.10 1.11
CA ALA A 124 9.45 -13.68 1.94
C ALA A 124 9.34 -13.19 3.40
N LEU A 125 9.10 -11.89 3.58
CA LEU A 125 8.91 -11.30 4.91
C LEU A 125 7.61 -11.78 5.57
N THR A 126 6.51 -11.86 4.82
CA THR A 126 5.23 -12.40 5.30
C THR A 126 5.37 -13.85 5.79
N ILE A 127 6.13 -14.70 5.09
CA ILE A 127 6.41 -16.09 5.53
C ILE A 127 7.20 -16.11 6.84
N ILE A 128 8.24 -15.27 6.97
CA ILE A 128 9.02 -15.16 8.21
C ILE A 128 8.10 -14.76 9.38
N PHE A 129 7.25 -13.74 9.19
CA PHE A 129 6.36 -13.31 10.26
C PHE A 129 5.20 -14.27 10.53
N LEU A 130 4.78 -15.06 9.54
CA LEU A 130 3.84 -16.15 9.77
C LEU A 130 4.42 -17.19 10.73
N ILE A 131 5.69 -17.57 10.56
CA ILE A 131 6.38 -18.46 11.50
C ILE A 131 6.51 -17.81 12.88
N LEU A 132 6.90 -16.53 12.94
CA LEU A 132 7.00 -15.79 14.21
C LEU A 132 5.66 -15.50 14.88
N SER A 133 4.53 -15.76 14.20
CA SER A 133 3.19 -15.59 14.79
C SER A 133 2.91 -16.59 15.91
N ILE A 134 3.67 -17.70 15.98
CA ILE A 134 3.67 -18.62 17.13
C ILE A 134 4.03 -17.88 18.43
N VAL A 135 4.91 -16.88 18.35
CA VAL A 135 5.38 -16.09 19.50
C VAL A 135 4.56 -14.80 19.67
N LEU A 136 3.38 -14.72 19.05
CA LEU A 136 2.43 -13.58 19.07
C LEU A 136 2.97 -12.27 18.44
N ILE A 137 4.28 -12.08 18.32
CA ILE A 137 4.93 -10.92 17.68
C ILE A 137 4.79 -10.91 16.16
N GLY A 138 4.55 -12.08 15.54
CA GLY A 138 4.41 -12.18 14.09
C GLY A 138 3.14 -11.52 13.56
N ILE A 139 2.04 -11.54 14.32
CA ILE A 139 0.74 -10.99 13.85
C ILE A 139 0.83 -9.46 13.64
N PRO A 140 1.29 -8.66 14.63
CA PRO A 140 1.50 -7.22 14.40
C PRO A 140 2.50 -6.96 13.28
N ALA A 141 3.59 -7.73 13.22
CA ALA A 141 4.62 -7.56 12.21
C ALA A 141 4.08 -7.79 10.79
N MET A 142 3.26 -8.83 10.58
CA MET A 142 2.58 -9.05 9.30
C MET A 142 1.71 -7.85 8.92
N LEU A 143 0.86 -7.36 9.84
CA LEU A 143 -0.04 -6.25 9.56
C LEU A 143 0.69 -4.98 9.13
N PHE A 144 1.79 -4.63 9.81
CA PHE A 144 2.49 -3.38 9.51
C PHE A 144 3.41 -3.47 8.30
N THR A 145 3.90 -4.66 7.95
CA THR A 145 4.90 -4.81 6.90
C THR A 145 4.34 -5.20 5.54
N ASP A 146 3.06 -5.58 5.44
CA ASP A 146 2.45 -6.18 4.24
C ASP A 146 2.49 -5.29 2.98
N THR A 147 2.77 -3.99 3.14
CA THR A 147 2.72 -3.00 2.05
C THR A 147 3.91 -2.04 2.03
N ILE A 148 4.87 -2.18 2.95
CA ILE A 148 6.00 -1.23 3.10
C ILE A 148 6.91 -1.24 1.87
N PHE A 149 7.23 -2.42 1.32
CA PHE A 149 8.12 -2.48 0.15
C PHE A 149 7.45 -1.89 -1.10
N VAL A 150 6.14 -2.09 -1.24
CA VAL A 150 5.35 -1.50 -2.33
C VAL A 150 5.25 0.02 -2.16
N ALA A 151 5.09 0.51 -0.93
CA ALA A 151 5.09 1.93 -0.59
C ALA A 151 6.41 2.61 -0.96
N ASN A 152 7.54 2.02 -0.58
CA ASN A 152 8.87 2.53 -0.92
C ASN A 152 9.10 2.52 -2.45
N PHE A 153 8.69 1.45 -3.14
CA PHE A 153 8.72 1.38 -4.61
C PHE A 153 7.88 2.50 -5.24
N TYR A 154 6.66 2.69 -4.77
CA TYR A 154 5.76 3.74 -5.25
C TYR A 154 6.40 5.12 -5.07
N GLY A 155 6.90 5.43 -3.88
CA GLY A 155 7.57 6.70 -3.58
C GLY A 155 8.76 6.97 -4.49
N LYS A 156 9.63 5.97 -4.68
CA LYS A 156 10.80 6.06 -5.56
C LYS A 156 10.46 6.45 -7.00
N TYR A 157 9.32 6.02 -7.53
CA TYR A 157 8.98 6.25 -8.94
C TYR A 157 7.86 7.27 -9.17
N THR A 158 7.23 7.79 -8.10
CA THR A 158 6.28 8.90 -8.15
C THR A 158 6.86 10.20 -7.63
N GLU A 159 7.42 10.18 -6.41
CA GLU A 159 7.86 11.38 -5.69
C GLU A 159 9.34 11.70 -5.97
N ALA A 160 10.22 10.72 -6.12
CA ALA A 160 11.61 11.00 -6.50
C ALA A 160 11.72 11.59 -7.92
N LYS A 161 10.73 11.33 -8.78
CA LYS A 161 10.61 11.99 -10.09
C LYS A 161 10.35 13.49 -9.95
N ASN A 162 9.73 13.95 -8.85
CA ASN A 162 9.51 15.37 -8.56
C ASN A 162 10.78 16.05 -8.01
N ILE A 163 11.63 15.34 -7.27
CA ILE A 163 12.89 15.89 -6.72
C ILE A 163 13.92 16.18 -7.83
N PHE A 164 13.99 15.34 -8.86
CA PHE A 164 14.86 15.60 -10.02
C PHE A 164 14.31 16.65 -10.99
N VAL A 165 13.01 16.97 -10.94
CA VAL A 165 12.40 18.06 -11.71
C VAL A 165 12.50 19.41 -10.97
N SER A 166 12.67 19.39 -9.64
CA SER A 166 12.73 20.60 -8.80
C SER A 166 14.13 21.09 -8.46
N LYS A 167 15.20 20.53 -9.04
CA LYS A 167 16.55 21.08 -8.86
C LYS A 167 16.77 22.14 -9.95
N PRO A 168 16.69 23.46 -9.65
CA PRO A 168 17.16 24.44 -10.61
C PRO A 168 18.67 24.23 -10.81
N GLU A 169 19.09 24.07 -12.06
CA GLU A 169 20.44 24.39 -12.48
C GLU A 169 20.69 25.87 -12.19
N TYR A 170 21.38 26.15 -11.10
CA TYR A 170 22.21 27.36 -10.96
C TYR A 170 23.27 26.99 -9.92
N GLU A 171 24.28 26.24 -10.34
CA GLU A 171 25.59 26.79 -10.70
C GLU A 171 26.19 27.67 -9.60
N ASP A 172 27.14 27.04 -8.92
CA ASP A 172 28.26 27.61 -8.19
C ASP A 172 28.67 29.00 -8.68
N GLN A 173 28.34 30.03 -7.90
CA GLN A 173 29.14 31.26 -7.87
C GLN A 173 29.51 31.56 -6.43
N VAL A 174 30.68 31.07 -6.04
CA VAL A 174 31.40 31.53 -4.85
C VAL A 174 32.12 32.83 -5.26
N PRO A 175 31.86 33.99 -4.63
CA PRO A 175 32.68 35.16 -4.88
C PRO A 175 33.98 35.05 -4.07
N VAL A 176 35.10 35.26 -4.76
CA VAL A 176 36.43 35.55 -4.19
C VAL A 176 36.48 37.02 -3.78
#